data_AF-A0A5C7QUY0-F1
#
_entry.id   AF-A0A5C7QUY0-F1
#
_cell.length_a   1.000
_cell.length_b   1.000
_cell.length_c   1.000
_cell.angle_alpha   90.00
_cell.angle_beta   90.00
_cell.angle_gamma   90.00
#
_symmetry.space_group_name_H-M   'P 1'
#
loop_
_entity.id
_entity.type
_entity.pdbx_description
1 polymer ?
#
loop_
_entity_poly.entity_id
_entity_poly.type
_entity_poly.pdbx_seq_one_letter_code
_entity_poly.pdbx_strand_id
1 'polypeptide(L)' 'MPQLHCYVPEDIASQLQQRAERLHLSVSKYLALLIQKDISNQWPEDYFELFGSWEGGFERSEQGVYEQREVLL' A
#
# COMPACT_ATOMS: atom_id res chain seq x y z
N MET A 1 -16.69 6.59 -18.38
CA MET A 1 -15.51 6.87 -17.55
C MET A 1 -15.02 8.27 -17.90
N PRO A 2 -14.68 9.11 -16.91
CA PRO A 2 -14.04 10.39 -17.20
C PRO A 2 -12.68 10.14 -17.87
N GLN A 3 -12.36 10.91 -18.91
CA GLN A 3 -11.06 10.87 -19.59
C GLN A 3 -10.22 12.04 -19.10
N LEU A 4 -9.00 11.75 -18.65
CA LEU A 4 -8.05 12.74 -18.17
C LEU A 4 -6.94 12.93 -19.20
N HIS A 5 -6.61 14.19 -19.49
CA HIS A 5 -5.43 14.58 -20.26
C HIS A 5 -4.48 15.29 -19.31
N CYS A 6 -3.21 14.87 -19.32
CA CYS A 6 -2.18 15.40 -18.44
C CYS A 6 -0.97 15.80 -19.27
N TYR A 7 -0.41 16.98 -18.97
CA TYR A 7 0.83 17.46 -19.57
C TYR A 7 1.93 17.35 -18.54
N VAL A 8 2.98 16.59 -18.86
CA VAL A 8 4.16 16.42 -18.03
C VAL A 8 5.42 16.55 -18.89
N PRO A 9 6.56 16.91 -18.31
CA PRO A 9 7.85 16.84 -18.99
C PRO A 9 8.16 15.43 -19.53
N GLU A 10 8.92 15.36 -20.62
CA GLU A 10 9.25 14.11 -21.33
C GLU A 10 9.97 13.08 -20.44
N ASP A 11 10.85 13.55 -19.56
CA ASP A 11 11.60 12.71 -18.62
C ASP A 11 10.67 12.07 -17.58
N ILE A 12 9.61 12.78 -17.15
CA ILE A 12 8.59 12.26 -16.26
C ILE A 12 7.72 11.22 -16.97
N ALA A 13 7.30 11.50 -18.21
CA ALA A 13 6.53 10.55 -19.02
C ALA A 13 7.32 9.24 -19.23
N SER A 14 8.62 9.36 -19.55
CA SER A 14 9.53 8.24 -19.75
C SER A 14 9.65 7.38 -18.48
N GLN A 15 9.83 8.01 -17.32
CA GLN A 15 9.89 7.30 -16.03
C GLN A 15 8.57 6.58 -15.70
N LEU A 16 7.43 7.21 -15.98
CA LEU A 16 6.11 6.61 -15.78
C LEU A 16 5.94 5.35 -16.63
N GLN A 17 6.35 5.42 -17.90
CA GLN A 17 6.30 4.29 -18.83
C GLN A 17 7.17 3.12 -18.35
N GLN A 18 8.43 3.39 -17.99
CA GLN A 18 9.35 2.35 -17.49
C GLN A 18 8.80 1.65 -16.24
N ARG A 19 8.18 2.40 -15.33
CA ARG A 19 7.56 1.82 -14.12
C ARG A 19 6.33 0.97 -14.44
N ALA A 20 5.51 1.39 -15.39
CA ALA A 20 4.36 0.62 -15.84
C ALA A 20 4.79 -0.70 -16.52
N GLU A 21 5.82 -0.65 -17.38
CA GLU A 21 6.37 -1.82 -18.08
C GLU A 21 6.94 -2.86 -17.10
N ARG A 22 7.69 -2.41 -16.08
CA ARG A 22 8.21 -3.30 -15.01
C ARG A 22 7.13 -4.05 -14.25
N LEU A 23 5.90 -3.53 -14.23
CA LEU A 23 4.73 -4.14 -13.58
C LEU A 23 3.80 -4.85 -14.58
N HIS A 24 4.18 -4.90 -15.87
CA HIS A 24 3.34 -5.42 -16.96
C HIS A 24 1.97 -4.74 -17.05
N LEU A 25 1.94 -3.42 -16.85
CA LEU A 25 0.73 -2.58 -16.93
C LEU A 25 0.83 -1.60 -18.09
N SER A 26 -0.33 -1.20 -18.65
CA SER A 26 -0.38 -0.01 -19.51
C SER A 26 -0.14 1.25 -18.68
N VAL A 27 0.37 2.30 -19.32
CA VAL A 27 0.59 3.62 -18.69
C VAL A 27 -0.71 4.17 -18.08
N SER A 28 -1.83 4.04 -18.80
CA SER A 28 -3.14 4.49 -18.32
C SER A 28 -3.61 3.74 -17.07
N LYS A 29 -3.42 2.41 -17.02
CA LYS A 29 -3.77 1.58 -15.86
C LYS A 29 -2.86 1.89 -14.67
N TYR A 30 -1.57 2.06 -14.91
CA TYR A 30 -0.63 2.43 -13.87
C TYR A 30 -0.95 3.81 -13.26
N LEU A 31 -1.22 4.81 -14.11
CA LEU A 31 -1.62 6.14 -13.66
C LEU A 31 -2.93 6.10 -12.83
N ALA A 32 -3.93 5.33 -13.27
CA ALA A 32 -5.17 5.16 -12.53
C ALA A 32 -4.95 4.55 -11.13
N LEU A 33 -4.04 3.57 -11.02
CA LEU A 33 -3.69 2.96 -9.72
C LEU A 33 -2.93 3.94 -8.81
N LEU A 34 -2.06 4.79 -9.37
CA LEU A 34 -1.39 5.83 -8.59
C LEU A 34 -2.39 6.85 -8.05
N ILE A 35 -3.32 7.33 -8.90
CA ILE A 35 -4.38 8.25 -8.49
C ILE A 35 -5.28 7.61 -7.44
N GLN A 36 -5.68 6.35 -7.63
CA GLN A 36 -6.46 5.62 -6.63
C GLN A 36 -5.69 5.49 -5.33
N LYS A 37 -4.43 5.08 -5.36
CA LYS A 37 -3.61 4.96 -4.15
C LYS A 37 -3.48 6.30 -3.42
N ASP A 38 -3.28 7.40 -4.14
CA ASP A 38 -3.12 8.74 -3.57
C ASP A 38 -4.42 9.25 -2.92
N ILE A 39 -5.54 9.11 -3.63
CA ILE A 39 -6.86 9.53 -3.14
C ILE A 39 -7.38 8.59 -2.04
N SER A 40 -7.21 7.28 -2.21
CA SER A 40 -7.62 6.25 -1.25
C SER A 40 -6.67 6.12 -0.05
N ASN A 41 -5.58 6.88 -0.01
CA ASN A 41 -4.71 6.99 1.18
C ASN A 41 -5.34 7.84 2.30
N GLN A 42 -6.64 8.16 2.18
CA GLN A 42 -7.43 8.66 3.28
C GLN A 42 -7.57 7.53 4.29
N TRP A 43 -7.36 7.86 5.56
CA TRP A 43 -7.66 6.95 6.64
C TRP A 43 -9.11 6.46 6.51
N PRO A 44 -9.40 5.20 6.92
CA PRO A 44 -10.78 4.71 6.95
C PRO A 44 -11.72 5.72 7.62
N GLU A 45 -13.00 5.71 7.24
CA GLU A 45 -14.02 6.45 7.99
C GLU A 45 -13.86 6.13 9.48
N ASP A 46 -13.94 7.17 10.30
CA ASP A 46 -13.79 7.13 11.76
C ASP A 46 -12.40 6.69 12.29
N TYR A 47 -11.36 6.63 11.46
CA TYR A 47 -10.03 6.19 11.91
C TYR A 47 -9.49 7.04 13.06
N PHE A 48 -9.58 8.37 12.98
CA PHE A 48 -9.03 9.25 14.03
C PHE A 48 -9.89 9.23 15.29
N GLU A 49 -11.18 8.97 15.14
CA GLU A 49 -12.17 8.81 16.20
C GLU A 49 -11.96 7.49 16.95
N LEU A 50 -11.58 6.42 16.24
CA LEU A 50 -11.27 5.10 16.79
C LEU A 50 -9.82 5.00 17.28
N PHE A 51 -8.91 5.79 16.72
CA PHE A 51 -7.50 5.78 17.09
C PHE A 51 -7.33 6.24 18.55
N GLY A 52 -6.97 5.31 19.42
CA GLY A 52 -6.85 5.57 20.85
C GLY A 52 -8.17 5.52 21.63
N SER A 53 -9.30 5.18 20.97
CA SER A 53 -10.60 4.96 21.63
C SER A 53 -10.67 3.63 22.39
N TRP A 54 -9.59 2.84 22.39
CA TRP A 54 -9.53 1.57 23.10
C TRP A 54 -9.33 1.81 24.60
N GLU A 55 -10.36 1.50 25.38
CA GLU A 55 -10.35 1.63 26.85
C GLU A 55 -9.97 0.32 27.58
N GLY A 56 -9.78 -0.78 26.83
CA GLY A 56 -9.44 -2.08 27.40
C GLY A 56 -7.97 -2.25 27.77
N GLY A 57 -7.65 -3.28 28.55
CA GLY A 57 -6.29 -3.74 28.73
C GLY A 57 -5.79 -4.54 27.52
N PHE A 58 -4.49 -4.51 27.26
CA PHE A 58 -3.87 -5.48 26.36
C PHE A 58 -3.42 -6.67 27.20
N GLU A 59 -4.04 -7.83 26.99
CA GLU A 59 -3.54 -9.08 27.55
C GLU A 59 -2.59 -9.75 26.56
N ARG A 60 -1.39 -10.06 27.03
CA ARG A 60 -0.46 -10.87 26.27
C ARG A 60 -0.98 -12.31 26.27
N SER A 61 -1.14 -12.89 25.09
CA SER A 61 -1.45 -14.31 24.97
C SER A 61 -0.36 -15.17 25.59
N GLU A 62 -0.71 -16.39 26.00
CA GLU A 62 0.26 -17.35 26.51
C GLU A 62 1.39 -17.57 25.49
N GLN A 63 2.61 -17.68 26.02
CA GLN A 63 3.75 -17.98 25.18
C GLN A 63 3.59 -19.40 24.60
N GLY A 64 3.66 -19.50 23.27
CA GLY A 64 3.59 -20.78 22.57
C GLY A 64 4.82 -21.66 22.82
N VAL A 65 4.80 -22.85 22.22
CA VAL A 65 5.89 -23.83 22.33
C VAL A 65 7.15 -23.30 21.63
N TYR A 66 8.31 -23.56 22.23
CA TYR A 66 9.60 -23.25 21.61
C TYR A 66 9.79 -24.03 20.31
N GLU A 67 10.39 -23.37 19.32
CA GLU A 67 10.89 -24.01 18.11
C GLU A 67 11.94 -25.06 18.48
N GLN A 68 11.77 -26.30 18.03
CA GLN A 68 12.79 -27.34 18.16
C GLN A 68 13.66 -27.32 16.91
N ARG A 69 14.96 -27.09 17.09
CA ARG A 69 15.96 -27.16 16.02
C ARG A 69 16.81 -28.41 16.20
N GLU A 70 17.14 -29.05 15.08
CA GLU A 70 18.12 -30.13 15.09
C GLU A 70 19.48 -29.58 15.55
N VAL A 71 20.10 -30.28 16.49
CA VAL A 71 21.49 -30.03 16.86
C VAL A 71 22.35 -30.59 15.74
N LEU A 72 23.07 -29.72 15.03
CA LEU A 72 24.11 -30.15 14.11
C LEU A 72 25.24 -30.80 14.94
N LEU A 73 25.39 -32.12 14.80
CA LEU A 73 26.54 -32.88 15.32
C LEU A 73 27.74 -32.77 14.39
#